data_AF-A0A7C3X910-F1
#
_entry.id   AF-A0A7C3X910-F1
#
_cell.length_a   1.000
_cell.length_b   1.000
_cell.length_c   1.000
_cell.angle_alpha   90.00
_cell.angle_beta   90.00
_cell.angle_gamma   90.00
#
_symmetry.space_group_name_H-M   'P 1'
#
loop_
_entity.id
_entity.type
_entity.pdbx_description
1 polymer ?
#
loop_
_entity_poly.entity_id
_entity_poly.type
_entity_poly.pdbx_seq_one_letter_code
_entity_poly.pdbx_strand_id
1 'polypeptide(L)' 'MQMEQDPWQVVRRALESGSPPDGQTIAALELLAERLEQIKRAYPSLAEVGFSPDVEALFSRLGHVHA' A
#
# COMPACT_ATOMS: atom_id res chain seq x y z
N MET A 1 -18.49 5.96 -16.16
CA MET A 1 -17.94 6.45 -14.88
C MET A 1 -17.18 5.30 -14.26
N GLN A 2 -15.86 5.22 -14.48
CA GLN A 2 -15.04 4.25 -13.74
C GLN A 2 -15.07 4.69 -12.29
N MET A 3 -15.69 3.92 -11.42
CA MET A 3 -15.49 4.07 -9.98
C MET A 3 -14.03 3.73 -9.75
N GLU A 4 -13.17 4.75 -9.64
CA GLU A 4 -11.79 4.59 -9.17
C GLU A 4 -11.89 3.79 -7.87
N GLN A 5 -11.45 2.53 -7.93
CA GLN A 5 -11.47 1.69 -6.75
C GLN A 5 -10.53 2.32 -5.74
N ASP A 6 -11.06 2.64 -4.57
CA ASP A 6 -10.30 3.24 -3.49
C ASP A 6 -9.08 2.34 -3.18
N PRO A 7 -7.84 2.86 -3.24
CA PRO A 7 -6.63 2.04 -3.12
C PRO A 7 -6.58 1.25 -1.81
N TRP A 8 -7.13 1.81 -0.73
CA TRP A 8 -7.19 1.12 0.55
C TRP A 8 -8.15 -0.07 0.51
N GLN A 9 -9.25 -0.02 -0.24
CA GLN A 9 -10.13 -1.17 -0.43
C GLN A 9 -9.44 -2.32 -1.15
N VAL A 10 -8.60 -2.03 -2.14
CA VAL A 10 -7.81 -3.05 -2.85
C VAL A 10 -6.84 -3.73 -1.90
N VAL A 11 -6.05 -2.93 -1.16
CA VAL A 11 -5.08 -3.45 -0.19
C VAL A 11 -5.75 -4.25 0.92
N ARG A 12 -6.89 -3.77 1.44
CA ARG A 12 -7.64 -4.47 2.48
C ARG A 12 -8.10 -5.85 2.01
N ARG A 13 -8.63 -5.97 0.80
CA ARG A 13 -9.03 -7.28 0.24
C ARG A 13 -7.85 -8.23 0.09
N ALA A 14 -6.69 -7.71 -0.32
CA ALA A 14 -5.48 -8.53 -0.43
C ALA A 14 -5.03 -9.06 0.95
N LEU A 15 -5.08 -8.22 1.99
CA LEU A 15 -4.79 -8.61 3.37
C LEU A 15 -5.79 -9.66 3.88
N GLU A 16 -7.09 -9.46 3.64
CA GLU A 16 -8.16 -10.38 4.07
C GLU A 16 -8.10 -11.72 3.33
N SER A 17 -7.75 -11.71 2.05
CA SER A 17 -7.70 -12.91 1.23
C SER A 17 -6.50 -13.81 1.54
N GLY A 18 -5.39 -13.24 2.03
CA GLY A 18 -4.12 -13.96 2.19
C GLY A 18 -3.48 -14.42 0.87
N SER A 19 -4.11 -14.13 -0.26
CA SER A 19 -3.59 -14.43 -1.60
C SER A 19 -2.35 -13.59 -1.91
N PRO A 20 -1.46 -14.07 -2.79
CA PRO A 20 -0.36 -13.25 -3.28
C PRO A 20 -0.91 -11.97 -3.93
N PRO A 21 -0.25 -10.82 -3.70
CA PRO A 21 -0.68 -9.54 -4.27
C PRO A 21 -0.60 -9.59 -5.79
N ASP A 22 -1.70 -9.21 -6.45
CA ASP A 22 -1.79 -9.06 -7.89
C ASP A 22 -1.33 -7.66 -8.33
N GLY A 23 -1.22 -7.43 -9.64
CA GLY A 23 -0.76 -6.14 -10.17
C GLY A 23 -1.62 -4.94 -9.71
N GLN A 24 -2.91 -5.16 -9.44
CA GLN A 24 -3.77 -4.12 -8.89
C GLN A 24 -3.41 -3.78 -7.45
N THR A 25 -3.17 -4.79 -6.61
CA THR A 25 -2.71 -4.60 -5.23
C THR A 25 -1.37 -3.88 -5.18
N ILE A 26 -0.45 -4.21 -6.08
CA ILE A 26 0.86 -3.55 -6.19
C ILE A 26 0.69 -2.06 -6.48
N ALA A 27 -0.06 -1.73 -7.54
CA ALA A 27 -0.29 -0.33 -7.91
C ALA A 27 -1.01 0.46 -6.79
N ALA A 28 -1.94 -0.17 -6.08
CA ALA A 28 -2.62 0.44 -4.95
C ALA A 28 -1.68 0.71 -3.76
N LEU A 29 -0.76 -0.21 -3.47
CA LEU A 29 0.27 -0.04 -2.45
C LEU A 29 1.23 1.10 -2.79
N GLU A 30 1.75 1.12 -4.02
CA GLU A 30 2.64 2.20 -4.48
C GLU A 30 1.98 3.58 -4.37
N LEU A 31 0.71 3.69 -4.78
CA LEU A 31 -0.04 4.94 -4.68
C LEU A 31 -0.25 5.37 -3.22
N LEU A 32 -0.53 4.43 -2.30
CA LEU A 32 -0.65 4.75 -0.88
C LEU A 32 0.70 5.19 -0.28
N ALA A 33 1.80 4.54 -0.67
CA ALA A 33 3.14 4.93 -0.23
C ALA A 33 3.49 6.35 -0.68
N GLU A 34 3.25 6.68 -1.95
CA GLU A 34 3.46 8.02 -2.48
C GLU A 34 2.66 9.08 -1.71
N ARG A 35 1.37 8.81 -1.45
CA ARG A 35 0.51 9.71 -0.67
C ARG A 35 1.01 9.90 0.76
N LEU A 36 1.46 8.83 1.41
CA LEU A 36 2.03 8.92 2.75
C LEU A 36 3.31 9.77 2.75
N GLU A 37 4.19 9.60 1.76
CA GLU A 37 5.37 10.45 1.61
C GLU A 37 5.02 11.93 1.38
N GLN A 38 4.01 12.22 0.55
CA GLN A 38 3.53 13.59 0.35
C GLN A 38 3.02 14.22 1.65
N ILE A 39 2.26 13.47 2.44
CA ILE A 39 1.78 13.91 3.76
C ILE A 39 2.96 14.19 4.70
N LYS A 40 3.96 13.31 4.75
CA LYS A 40 5.18 13.50 5.56
C LYS A 40 5.96 14.75 5.17
N ARG A 41 6.05 15.03 3.86
CA ARG A 41 6.71 16.25 3.35
C ARG A 41 5.93 17.52 3.73
N ALA A 42 4.60 17.48 3.68
CA ALA A 42 3.76 18.60 4.07
C ALA A 42 3.71 18.81 5.59
N TYR A 43 3.81 17.74 6.37
CA TYR A 43 3.68 17.75 7.83
C TYR A 43 4.84 16.98 8.47
N PRO A 44 5.97 17.65 8.78
CA PRO A 44 7.15 17.00 9.37
C PRO A 44 6.88 16.29 10.71
N SER A 45 5.85 16.71 11.45
CA SER A 45 5.41 16.03 12.68
C SER A 45 4.90 14.61 12.46
N LEU A 46 4.59 14.23 11.22
CA LEU A 46 4.14 12.89 10.84
C LEU A 46 5.27 12.05 10.24
N ALA A 47 6.53 12.49 10.30
CA ALA A 47 7.66 11.77 9.70
C ALA A 47 7.76 10.30 10.17
N GLU A 48 7.47 10.05 11.46
CA GLU A 48 7.52 8.72 12.08
C GLU A 48 6.27 7.86 11.80
N VAL A 49 5.22 8.40 11.15
CA VAL A 49 4.02 7.64 10.84
C VAL A 49 4.32 6.61 9.75
N GLY A 50 4.21 5.33 10.07
CA GLY A 50 4.37 4.23 9.11
C GLY A 50 3.03 3.61 8.73
N PHE A 51 3.10 2.62 7.83
CA PHE A 51 2.00 1.68 7.67
C PHE A 51 1.93 0.71 8.86
N SER A 52 0.81 0.00 9.01
CA SER A 52 0.73 -1.08 9.99
C SER A 52 1.62 -2.26 9.58
N PRO A 53 2.06 -3.11 10.52
CA PRO A 53 2.90 -4.27 10.23
C PRO A 53 2.33 -5.20 9.15
N ASP A 54 1.01 -5.34 9.07
CA ASP A 54 0.35 -6.17 8.05
C ASP A 54 0.55 -5.64 6.63
N VAL A 55 0.46 -4.32 6.47
CA VAL A 55 0.69 -3.65 5.18
C VAL A 55 2.17 -3.68 4.83
N GLU A 56 3.07 -3.49 5.80
CA GLU A 56 4.52 -3.60 5.57
C GLU A 56 4.93 -5.04 5.19
N ALA A 57 4.30 -6.05 5.80
CA ALA A 57 4.49 -7.44 5.41
C ALA A 57 4.01 -7.70 3.98
N LEU A 58 2.93 -7.04 3.55
CA LEU A 58 2.44 -7.12 2.18
C LEU A 58 3.44 -6.49 1.19
N PHE A 59 4.02 -5.32 1.51
CA PHE A 59 5.13 -4.73 0.75
C PHE A 59 6.34 -5.66 0.67
N SER A 60 6.71 -6.29 1.78
CA SER A 60 7.86 -7.20 1.83
C SER A 60 7.69 -8.43 0.94
N ARG A 61 6.44 -8.88 0.72
CA ARG A 61 6.12 -9.97 -0.21
C ARG A 61 6.31 -9.57 -1.68
N LEU A 62 6.21 -8.27 -2.01
CA LEU A 62 6.43 -7.76 -3.38
C LEU A 62 7.90 -7.82 -3.80
N GLY A 63 8.81 -7.55 -2.87
CA GLY A 63 10.25 -7.59 -3.13
C GLY A 63 10.80 -8.99 -3.47
N HIS A 64 10.05 -10.06 -3.19
CA HIS A 64 10.47 -11.44 -3.44
C HIS A 64 10.09 -11.96 -4.84
N VAL A 65 9.30 -11.22 -5.62
CA VAL A 65 8.83 -11.65 -6.96
C VAL A 65 9.82 -11.26 -8.08
N HIS A 66 10.94 -10.61 -7.74
CA HIS A 66 11.97 -10.13 -8.68
C HIS A 66 13.37 -10.70 -8.37
N ALA A 67 13.46 -11.97 -7.97
CA ALA A 67 14.73 -12.70 -7.81
C ALA A 67 14.75 -13.99 -8.62
#